data_AF-W9RXV5-F1
#
_entry.id   AF-W9RXV5-F1
#
_cell.length_a   1.000
_cell.length_b   1.000
_cell.length_c   1.000
_cell.angle_alpha   90.00
_cell.angle_beta   90.00
_cell.angle_gamma   90.00
#
_symmetry.space_group_name_H-M   'P 1'
#
loop_
_entity.id
_entity.type
_entity.pdbx_description
1 polymer ?
#
loop_
_entity_poly.entity_id
_entity_poly.type
_entity_poly.pdbx_seq_one_letter_code
_entity_poly.pdbx_strand_id
1 'polypeptide(L)'
;MAAGHVDPVRAADPGLVYDLTEDDYIRFLCGSDYSSDQVKVITTRVVNCDETEKMYPWELNYPAIAVRINASRPSKLVEISVPRTVTHVSDGAATYTVKITNPGDTVVFISLEKI
;
A
#
# COMPACT_ATOMS: atom_id res chain seq x y z
N MET A 1 4.08 12.29 -13.89
CA MET A 1 4.97 11.11 -13.73
C MET A 1 4.89 10.68 -12.28
N ALA A 2 4.95 9.37 -11.98
CA ALA A 2 4.73 8.81 -10.65
C ALA A 2 5.86 9.15 -9.66
N ALA A 3 6.72 8.19 -9.30
CA ALA A 3 7.82 8.42 -8.35
C ALA A 3 8.99 9.25 -8.93
N GLY A 4 9.03 9.46 -10.25
CA GLY A 4 10.06 10.25 -10.93
C GLY A 4 10.83 9.45 -11.98
N HIS A 5 11.98 9.98 -12.40
CA HIS A 5 12.91 9.29 -13.28
C HIS A 5 13.76 8.30 -12.47
N VAL A 6 14.15 7.18 -13.09
CA VAL A 6 14.93 6.15 -12.42
C VAL A 6 16.31 6.68 -12.02
N ASP A 7 16.75 6.32 -10.81
CA ASP A 7 18.11 6.53 -10.31
C ASP A 7 18.68 5.17 -9.88
N PRO A 8 19.47 4.50 -10.75
CA PRO A 8 19.98 3.16 -10.48
C PRO A 8 20.95 3.10 -9.30
N VAL A 9 21.73 4.17 -9.08
CA VAL A 9 22.74 4.22 -8.02
C VAL A 9 22.06 4.26 -6.65
N ARG A 10 21.01 5.08 -6.52
CA ARG A 10 20.22 5.15 -5.28
C ARG A 10 19.32 3.93 -5.08
N ALA A 11 18.88 3.28 -6.15
CA ALA A 11 18.04 2.08 -6.06
C ALA A 11 18.81 0.84 -5.55
N ALA A 12 20.14 0.82 -5.69
CA ALA A 12 20.97 -0.29 -5.22
C ALA A 12 21.05 -0.40 -3.69
N ASP A 13 20.89 0.72 -2.97
CA ASP A 13 20.85 0.77 -1.51
C ASP A 13 19.80 1.80 -1.03
N PRO A 14 18.51 1.39 -0.96
CA PRO A 14 17.40 2.33 -0.76
C PRO A 14 17.16 2.70 0.72
N GLY A 15 17.82 2.06 1.69
CA GLY A 15 17.51 2.23 3.12
C GLY A 15 16.29 1.42 3.56
N LEU A 16 15.13 1.76 3.01
CA LEU A 16 13.84 1.15 3.31
C LEU A 16 13.17 0.61 2.04
N VAL A 17 12.49 -0.52 2.17
CA VAL A 17 11.65 -1.10 1.11
C VAL A 17 10.24 -1.38 1.63
N TYR A 18 9.29 -1.44 0.69
CA TYR A 18 7.92 -1.88 0.96
C TYR A 18 7.77 -3.31 0.44
N ASP A 19 7.96 -4.29 1.33
CA ASP A 19 7.89 -5.70 0.95
C ASP A 19 6.45 -6.18 0.78
N LEU A 20 6.27 -7.12 -0.16
CA LEU A 20 5.01 -7.78 -0.49
C LEU A 20 5.27 -9.24 -0.85
N THR A 21 4.29 -10.09 -0.56
CA THR A 21 4.26 -11.51 -0.92
C THR A 21 3.20 -11.79 -1.99
N GLU A 22 3.25 -12.95 -2.63
CA GLU A 22 2.18 -13.40 -3.53
C GLU A 22 0.81 -13.46 -2.82
N ASP A 23 0.80 -13.86 -1.55
CA ASP A 23 -0.43 -13.97 -0.77
C ASP A 23 -1.01 -12.57 -0.45
N ASP A 24 -0.19 -11.52 -0.33
CA ASP A 24 -0.70 -10.13 -0.26
C ASP A 24 -1.46 -9.76 -1.54
N TYR A 25 -0.95 -10.15 -2.71
CA TYR A 25 -1.64 -9.91 -3.98
C TYR A 25 -2.94 -10.71 -4.09
N ILE A 26 -2.98 -11.96 -3.60
CA ILE A 26 -4.22 -12.76 -3.57
C ILE A 26 -5.28 -12.07 -2.70
N ARG A 27 -4.90 -11.65 -1.50
CA ARG A 27 -5.79 -10.92 -0.58
C ARG A 27 -6.27 -9.59 -1.17
N PHE A 28 -5.40 -8.87 -1.88
CA PHE A 28 -5.74 -7.66 -2.62
C PHE A 28 -6.75 -7.91 -3.74
N LEU A 29 -6.56 -8.97 -4.54
CA LEU A 29 -7.47 -9.32 -5.63
C LEU A 29 -8.85 -9.72 -5.08
N CYS A 30 -8.89 -10.59 -4.06
CA CYS A 30 -10.14 -10.99 -3.41
C CYS A 30 -10.87 -9.81 -2.75
N GLY A 31 -10.13 -8.84 -2.21
CA GLY A 31 -10.70 -7.60 -1.66
C GLY A 31 -11.05 -6.53 -2.71
N SER A 32 -10.66 -6.74 -3.97
CA SER A 32 -11.02 -5.91 -5.12
C SER A 32 -12.22 -6.46 -5.90
N ASP A 33 -13.04 -7.30 -5.27
CA ASP A 33 -14.24 -7.95 -5.83
C ASP A 33 -13.98 -8.90 -7.02
N TYR A 34 -12.76 -9.46 -7.13
CA TYR A 34 -12.51 -10.57 -8.06
C TYR A 34 -13.10 -11.86 -7.51
N SER A 35 -13.75 -12.63 -8.38
CA SER A 35 -14.21 -13.99 -8.06
C SER A 35 -13.04 -14.96 -7.96
N SER A 36 -13.22 -16.05 -7.20
CA SER A 36 -12.26 -17.15 -7.05
C SER A 36 -11.77 -17.69 -8.40
N ASP A 37 -12.66 -17.81 -9.40
CA ASP A 37 -12.30 -18.26 -10.74
C ASP A 37 -11.40 -17.26 -11.47
N GLN A 38 -11.65 -15.95 -11.35
CA GLN A 38 -10.78 -14.93 -11.94
C GLN A 38 -9.40 -14.91 -11.27
N VAL A 39 -9.35 -14.99 -9.94
CA VAL A 39 -8.09 -15.06 -9.20
C VAL A 39 -7.30 -16.31 -9.57
N LYS A 40 -7.98 -17.45 -9.75
CA LYS A 40 -7.34 -18.68 -10.22
C LYS A 40 -6.72 -18.54 -11.61
N VAL A 41 -7.38 -17.83 -12.54
CA VAL A 41 -6.82 -17.56 -13.87
C VAL A 41 -5.57 -16.69 -13.78
N ILE A 42 -5.58 -15.67 -12.93
CA ILE A 42 -4.45 -14.73 -12.77
C ILE A 42 -3.25 -15.39 -12.08
N THR A 43 -3.51 -16.10 -10.98
CA THR A 43 -2.47 -16.63 -10.09
C THR A 43 -2.05 -18.05 -10.45
N THR A 44 -2.83 -18.74 -11.29
CA THR A 44 -2.70 -20.17 -11.60
C THR A 44 -2.81 -21.10 -10.37
N ARG A 45 -3.27 -20.58 -9.24
CA ARG A 45 -3.47 -21.30 -7.97
C ARG A 45 -4.97 -21.42 -7.67
N VAL A 46 -5.38 -22.53 -7.05
CA VAL A 46 -6.76 -22.66 -6.56
C VAL A 46 -6.87 -21.81 -5.30
N VAL A 47 -7.68 -20.75 -5.37
CA VAL A 47 -7.94 -19.81 -4.28
C VAL A 47 -9.44 -19.75 -4.03
N ASN A 48 -9.84 -19.73 -2.76
CA ASN A 48 -11.21 -19.45 -2.36
C ASN A 48 -11.29 -18.07 -1.71
N CYS A 49 -11.81 -17.07 -2.42
CA CYS A 49 -11.91 -15.71 -1.90
C CYS A 49 -12.90 -15.54 -0.74
N ASP A 50 -13.80 -16.51 -0.50
CA ASP A 50 -14.70 -16.48 0.66
C ASP A 50 -14.00 -16.92 1.95
N GLU A 51 -12.94 -17.74 1.84
CA GLU A 51 -12.12 -18.22 2.95
C GLU A 51 -10.80 -17.44 3.10
N THR A 52 -10.48 -16.58 2.13
CA THR A 52 -9.27 -15.75 2.13
C THR A 52 -9.55 -14.43 2.86
N GLU A 53 -8.65 -14.05 3.76
CA GLU A 53 -8.68 -12.72 4.39
C GLU A 53 -8.58 -11.62 3.33
N LYS A 54 -9.58 -10.75 3.22
CA LYS A 54 -9.60 -9.69 2.21
C LYS A 54 -8.90 -8.45 2.75
N MET A 55 -8.09 -7.79 1.93
CA MET A 55 -7.58 -6.45 2.22
C MET A 55 -8.25 -5.42 1.32
N TYR A 56 -8.46 -4.21 1.81
CA TYR A 56 -8.89 -3.13 0.94
C TYR A 56 -7.80 -2.79 -0.07
N PRO A 57 -8.15 -2.31 -1.29
CA PRO A 57 -7.15 -2.02 -2.32
C PRO A 57 -6.05 -1.03 -1.89
N TRP A 58 -6.35 -0.10 -0.99
CA TRP A 58 -5.38 0.87 -0.46
C TRP A 58 -4.48 0.29 0.64
N GLU A 59 -4.77 -0.88 1.20
CA GLU A 59 -3.96 -1.53 2.26
C GLU A 59 -2.78 -2.33 1.72
N LEU A 60 -2.74 -2.61 0.41
CA LEU A 60 -1.56 -3.21 -0.22
C LEU A 60 -0.32 -2.37 0.09
N ASN A 61 0.74 -3.01 0.57
CA ASN A 61 1.99 -2.38 0.98
C ASN A 61 2.81 -1.85 -0.22
N TYR A 62 2.23 -0.92 -0.97
CA TYR A 62 2.77 -0.39 -2.22
C TYR A 62 3.48 0.95 -1.98
N PRO A 63 4.61 1.25 -2.67
CA PRO A 63 5.40 2.48 -2.49
C PRO A 63 4.75 3.74 -3.10
N ALA A 64 3.42 3.78 -3.15
CA ALA A 64 2.62 4.93 -3.50
C ALA A 64 1.26 4.84 -2.79
N ILE A 65 0.65 6.01 -2.58
CA ILE A 65 -0.68 6.12 -1.97
C ILE A 65 -1.61 6.75 -3.00
N ALA A 66 -2.70 6.05 -3.30
CA ALA A 66 -3.77 6.55 -4.14
C ALA A 66 -5.10 6.25 -3.44
N VAL A 67 -5.85 7.29 -3.10
CA VAL A 67 -7.17 7.19 -2.46
C VAL A 67 -8.17 8.02 -3.25
N ARG A 68 -9.39 7.51 -3.41
CA ARG A 68 -10.46 8.20 -4.12
C ARG A 68 -11.48 8.72 -3.13
N ILE A 69 -11.54 10.04 -2.99
CA ILE A 69 -12.49 10.71 -2.09
C ILE A 69 -13.69 11.18 -2.91
N ASN A 70 -14.90 10.74 -2.55
CA ASN A 70 -16.12 11.18 -3.21
C ASN A 70 -16.56 12.54 -2.65
N ALA A 71 -16.25 13.62 -3.39
CA ALA A 71 -16.56 15.00 -3.01
C ALA A 71 -18.06 15.35 -3.05
N SER A 72 -18.93 14.48 -3.56
CA SER A 72 -20.38 14.75 -3.66
C SER A 72 -21.14 14.60 -2.33
N ARG A 73 -20.45 14.27 -1.23
CA ARG A 73 -21.00 14.25 0.14
C ARG A 73 -20.34 15.31 1.02
N PRO A 74 -20.65 16.61 0.80
CA PRO A 74 -19.90 17.73 1.38
C PRO A 74 -19.96 17.86 2.90
N SER A 75 -20.76 17.05 3.61
CA SER A 75 -21.00 17.17 5.05
C SER A 75 -20.27 16.14 5.92
N LYS A 76 -19.46 15.24 5.34
CA LYS A 76 -18.71 14.24 6.12
C LYS A 76 -17.23 14.32 5.79
N LEU A 77 -16.41 14.67 6.78
CA LEU A 77 -14.97 14.43 6.72
C LEU A 77 -14.77 12.93 6.41
N VAL A 78 -14.11 12.64 5.29
CA VAL A 78 -13.76 11.27 4.91
C VAL A 78 -12.34 11.04 5.34
N GLU A 79 -12.18 10.28 6.41
CA GLU A 79 -10.89 9.79 6.87
C GLU A 79 -10.65 8.39 6.29
N ILE A 80 -9.49 8.18 5.68
CA ILE A 80 -9.07 6.89 5.13
C ILE A 80 -7.74 6.54 5.75
N SER A 81 -7.69 5.44 6.50
CA SER A 81 -6.43 4.88 7.00
C SER A 81 -5.77 4.04 5.91
N VAL A 82 -4.47 4.25 5.72
CA VAL A 82 -3.66 3.59 4.69
C VAL A 82 -2.43 2.98 5.37
N PRO A 83 -2.52 1.72 5.85
CA PRO A 83 -1.42 1.07 6.55
C PRO A 83 -0.26 0.77 5.58
N ARG A 84 0.96 0.95 6.06
CA ARG A 84 2.20 0.61 5.34
C ARG A 84 3.21 0.03 6.31
N THR A 85 3.95 -0.95 5.83
CA THR A 85 5.08 -1.55 6.54
C THR A 85 6.35 -1.30 5.73
N VAL A 86 7.38 -0.79 6.39
CA VAL A 86 8.69 -0.58 5.77
C VAL A 86 9.71 -1.49 6.42
N THR A 87 10.56 -2.10 5.59
CA THR A 87 11.65 -2.98 6.02
C THR A 87 12.97 -2.25 5.84
N HIS A 88 13.80 -2.20 6.88
CA HIS A 88 15.17 -1.70 6.79
C HIS A 88 16.09 -2.72 6.12
N VAL A 89 16.76 -2.33 5.05
CA VAL A 89 17.58 -3.23 4.21
C VAL A 89 19.05 -2.80 4.09
N SER A 90 19.43 -1.68 4.71
CA SER A 90 20.83 -1.23 4.73
C SER A 90 21.58 -1.78 5.95
N ASP A 91 22.90 -1.67 5.91
CA ASP A 91 23.76 -2.08 7.02
C ASP A 91 23.69 -1.10 8.21
N GLY A 92 23.66 -1.64 9.42
CA GLY A 92 23.68 -0.87 10.65
C GLY A 92 22.30 -0.41 11.14
N ALA A 93 22.27 0.30 12.26
CA ALA A 93 21.04 0.88 12.79
C ALA A 93 20.83 2.27 12.21
N ALA A 94 19.58 2.60 11.88
CA ALA A 94 19.19 3.89 11.35
C ALA A 94 17.89 4.40 11.99
N THR A 95 17.76 5.72 12.08
CA THR A 95 16.54 6.41 12.51
C THR A 95 16.00 7.22 11.35
N TYR A 96 14.70 7.07 11.06
CA TYR A 96 14.02 7.75 9.98
C TYR A 96 13.03 8.78 10.52
N THR A 97 12.98 9.95 9.88
CA THR A 97 12.00 10.99 10.18
C THR A 97 11.09 11.17 8.98
N VAL A 98 9.78 11.18 9.21
CA VAL A 98 8.83 11.35 8.12
C VAL A 98 8.61 12.84 7.80
N LYS A 99 8.61 13.16 6.51
CA LYS A 99 8.26 14.48 5.99
C LYS A 99 7.00 14.35 5.13
N ILE A 100 5.98 15.12 5.47
CA ILE A 100 4.67 15.10 4.79
C ILE A 100 4.52 16.38 3.96
N THR A 101 3.98 16.24 2.75
CA THR A 101 3.51 17.37 1.94
C THR A 101 2.08 17.07 1.55
N ASN A 102 1.14 17.85 2.10
CA ASN A 102 -0.29 17.63 1.91
C ASN A 102 -0.70 17.90 0.45
N PRO A 103 -1.45 16.99 -0.19
CA PRO A 103 -1.99 17.23 -1.53
C PRO A 103 -3.25 18.10 -1.46
N GLY A 104 -3.16 19.32 -1.99
CA GLY A 104 -4.28 20.27 -2.02
C GLY A 104 -4.83 20.56 -0.61
N ASP A 105 -6.15 20.54 -0.48
CA ASP A 105 -6.86 20.85 0.78
C ASP A 105 -7.02 19.63 1.71
N THR A 106 -6.28 18.55 1.47
CA THR A 106 -6.32 17.36 2.33
C THR A 106 -5.32 17.48 3.48
N VAL A 107 -5.58 16.80 4.59
CA VAL A 107 -4.65 16.70 5.72
C VAL A 107 -4.18 15.26 5.82
N VAL A 108 -2.86 15.06 5.73
CA VAL A 108 -2.23 13.76 5.96
C VAL A 108 -1.51 13.81 7.30
N PHE A 109 -1.76 12.82 8.14
CA PHE A 109 -1.03 12.59 9.38
C PHE A 109 -0.59 11.13 9.45
N ILE A 110 0.42 10.86 10.28
CA ILE A 110 0.99 9.53 10.43
C ILE A 110 0.85 9.12 11.88
N SER A 111 0.28 7.94 12.09
CA SER A 111 0.30 7.22 13.35
C SER A 111 1.33 6.09 13.24
N LEU A 112 2.35 6.13 14.08
CA LEU A 112 3.29 5.02 14.21
C LEU A 112 2.69 4.02 15.22
N GLU A 113 2.37 2.82 14.76
CA GLU A 113 2.25 1.69 15.66
C GLU A 113 3.67 1.21 15.97
N LYS A 114 4.06 1.28 17.24
CA LYS A 114 5.35 0.72 17.68
C LYS A 114 5.32 -0.78 17.41
N ILE A 115 6.28 -1.27 16.64
CA ILE A 115 6.67 -2.70 16.61
C ILE A 115 7.51 -2.97 17.87
#